data_AF-A0A9X3NQ64-F1
#
_entry.id   AF-A0A9X3NQ64-F1
#
_cell.length_a   1.000
_cell.length_b   1.000
_cell.length_c   1.000
_cell.angle_alpha   90.00
_cell.angle_beta   90.00
_cell.angle_gamma   90.00
#
_symmetry.space_group_name_H-M   'P 1'
#
loop_
_entity.id
_entity.type
_entity.pdbx_description
1 polymer ?
#
loop_
_entity_poly.entity_id
_entity_poly.type
_entity_poly.pdbx_seq_one_letter_code
_entity_poly.pdbx_strand_id
1 'polypeptide(L)' 'MRRALDIAFRIGLAAFLLAGVAVVAVQAAGLAAGSAGLVTSAAEVVGPVAYTLAGVTGVIAFIRSYLEKWESGD' A
#
# COMPACT_ATOMS: atom_id res chain seq x y z
N MET A 1 -13.58 -12.99 -14.41
CA MET A 1 -13.40 -11.57 -14.02
C MET A 1 -13.32 -11.39 -12.51
N ARG A 2 -14.32 -11.78 -11.69
CA ARG A 2 -14.28 -11.62 -10.21
C ARG A 2 -13.01 -12.17 -9.55
N ARG A 3 -12.63 -13.43 -9.81
CA ARG A 3 -11.40 -14.03 -9.28
C ARG A 3 -10.12 -13.26 -9.65
N ALA A 4 -10.03 -12.74 -10.87
CA ALA A 4 -8.86 -11.98 -11.31
C ALA A 4 -8.77 -10.64 -10.56
N LEU A 5 -9.91 -10.00 -10.32
CA LEU A 5 -10.01 -8.75 -9.57
C LEU A 5 -9.70 -8.95 -8.08
N ASP A 6 -10.15 -10.07 -7.48
CA ASP A 6 -9.78 -10.46 -6.12
C ASP A 6 -8.28 -10.68 -5.96
N ILE A 7 -7.68 -11.41 -6.90
CA ILE A 7 -6.24 -11.67 -6.90
C ILE A 7 -5.47 -10.35 -7.06
N ALA A 8 -5.87 -9.49 -8.00
CA ALA A 8 -5.25 -8.19 -8.20
C ALA A 8 -5.35 -7.30 -6.95
N PHE A 9 -6.52 -7.26 -6.30
CA PHE A 9 -6.70 -6.54 -5.05
C PHE A 9 -5.78 -7.06 -3.94
N ARG A 10 -5.73 -8.38 -3.72
CA ARG A 10 -4.89 -8.98 -2.68
C ARG A 10 -3.41 -8.73 -2.91
N ILE A 11 -2.95 -8.85 -4.16
CA ILE A 11 -1.56 -8.59 -4.53
C ILE A 11 -1.24 -7.11 -4.32
N GLY A 12 -2.10 -6.20 -4.79
CA GLY A 12 -1.91 -4.75 -4.59
C GLY A 12 -1.89 -4.35 -3.12
N LEU A 13 -2.83 -4.90 -2.34
CA LEU A 13 -2.92 -4.72 -0.89
C LEU A 13 -1.64 -5.19 -0.20
N ALA A 14 -1.18 -6.41 -0.49
CA ALA A 14 0.05 -6.93 0.08
C ALA A 14 1.27 -6.08 -0.33
N ALA A 15 1.35 -5.68 -1.60
CA ALA A 15 2.48 -4.91 -2.11
C ALA A 15 2.60 -3.54 -1.44
N PHE A 16 1.51 -2.78 -1.31
CA PHE A 16 1.58 -1.46 -0.67
C PHE A 16 1.84 -1.58 0.84
N LEU A 17 1.28 -2.59 1.51
CA LEU A 17 1.54 -2.84 2.93
C LEU A 17 3.02 -3.17 3.17
N LEU A 18 3.59 -4.05 2.35
CA LEU A 18 5.02 -4.38 2.43
C LEU A 18 5.90 -3.15 2.16
N ALA A 19 5.53 -2.31 1.19
CA ALA A 19 6.23 -1.06 0.94
C ALA A 19 6.15 -0.12 2.15
N GLY A 20 4.98 0.00 2.79
CA GLY A 20 4.80 0.78 4.02
C GLY A 20 5.66 0.26 5.18
N VAL A 21 5.71 -1.06 5.38
CA VAL A 21 6.59 -1.68 6.38
C VAL A 21 8.05 -1.36 6.09
N ALA A 22 8.49 -1.43 4.84
CA ALA A 22 9.85 -1.09 4.45
C ALA A 22 10.19 0.37 4.75
N VAL A 23 9.28 1.31 4.46
CA VAL A 23 9.44 2.74 4.81
C VAL A 23 9.68 2.88 6.32
N VAL A 24 8.79 2.32 7.14
CA VAL A 24 8.87 2.45 8.61
C VAL A 24 10.13 1.80 9.16
N ALA A 25 10.53 0.63 8.63
CA ALA A 25 11.75 -0.06 9.06
C ALA A 25 13.01 0.77 8.80
N VAL A 26 13.12 1.39 7.61
CA VAL A 26 14.27 2.26 7.29
C VAL A 26 14.24 3.53 8.13
N GLN A 27 13.07 4.13 8.35
CA GLN A 27 12.95 5.30 9.22
C GLN A 27 13.34 4.98 10.66
N ALA A 28 12.92 3.83 11.20
CA ALA A 28 13.32 3.37 12.53
C ALA A 28 14.84 3.16 12.64
N ALA A 29 15.47 2.54 11.63
CA ALA A 29 16.91 2.40 11.56
C ALA A 29 17.63 3.75 11.46
N GLY A 30 17.10 4.68 10.67
CA GLY A 30 17.61 6.05 10.55
C GLY A 30 17.56 6.82 11.87
N LEU A 31 16.46 6.69 12.62
CA LEU A 31 16.33 7.27 13.96
C LEU A 31 17.33 6.67 14.95
N ALA A 32 17.48 5.33 14.96
CA ALA A 32 18.45 4.65 15.82
C ALA A 32 19.90 5.04 15.49
N ALA A 33 20.19 5.31 14.21
CA ALA A 33 21.50 5.78 13.75
C ALA A 33 21.68 7.31 13.89
N GLY A 34 20.67 8.07 14.32
CA GLY A 34 20.71 9.53 14.38
C GLY A 34 20.83 10.22 13.02
N SER A 35 20.44 9.56 11.92
CA SER A 35 20.60 10.05 10.55
C SER A 35 19.27 10.49 9.97
N ALA A 36 19.05 11.81 9.93
CA ALA A 36 17.88 12.41 9.27
C ALA A 36 17.80 12.03 7.78
N GLY A 37 18.95 11.91 7.09
CA GLY A 37 19.00 11.56 5.67
C GLY A 37 18.45 10.17 5.36
N LEU A 38 18.66 9.19 6.24
CA LEU A 38 18.06 7.85 6.08
C LEU A 38 16.54 7.88 6.25
N VAL A 39 16.05 8.70 7.19
CA VAL A 39 14.61 8.86 7.44
C VAL A 39 13.94 9.53 6.24
N THR A 40 14.51 10.61 5.70
CA THR A 40 13.93 11.35 4.58
C THR A 40 14.01 10.57 3.27
N SER A 41 15.16 9.95 2.98
CA SER A 41 15.33 9.16 1.75
C SER A 41 14.39 7.95 1.68
N ALA A 42 14.06 7.33 2.81
CA ALA A 42 13.04 6.28 2.87
C ALA A 42 11.68 6.78 2.36
N ALA A 43 11.26 7.97 2.82
CA ALA A 43 10.01 8.58 2.40
C ALA A 43 10.04 9.02 0.92
N GLU A 44 11.17 9.54 0.45
CA GLU A 44 11.32 10.04 -0.92
C GLU A 44 11.39 8.93 -1.96
N VAL A 45 12.04 7.81 -1.65
CA VAL A 45 12.24 6.70 -2.61
C VAL A 45 11.10 5.69 -2.54
N VAL A 46 10.74 5.24 -1.34
CA VAL A 46 9.78 4.14 -1.16
C VAL A 46 8.35 4.66 -1.00
N GLY A 47 8.18 5.88 -0.48
CA GLY A 47 6.87 6.53 -0.32
C GLY A 47 6.07 6.63 -1.63
N PRO A 48 6.60 7.18 -2.73
CA PRO A 48 5.88 7.29 -3.99
C PRO A 48 5.38 5.94 -4.53
N VAL A 49 6.18 4.88 -4.36
CA VAL A 49 5.81 3.51 -4.72
C VAL A 49 4.65 3.04 -3.86
N ALA A 50 4.75 3.18 -2.54
CA ALA A 50 3.70 2.78 -1.60
C ALA A 50 2.38 3.53 -1.87
N TYR A 51 2.42 4.85 -2.06
CA TYR A 51 1.22 5.66 -2.32
C TYR A 51 0.57 5.33 -3.65
N THR A 52 1.37 5.08 -4.69
CA THR A 52 0.86 4.67 -6.01
C THR A 52 0.18 3.31 -5.93
N LEU A 53 0.82 2.33 -5.28
CA LEU A 53 0.23 1.01 -5.07
C LEU A 53 -1.05 1.09 -4.25
N ALA A 54 -1.08 1.91 -3.20
CA ALA A 54 -2.27 2.13 -2.40
C ALA A 54 -3.41 2.75 -3.23
N GLY A 55 -3.12 3.77 -4.04
CA GLY A 55 -4.09 4.41 -4.93
C GLY A 55 -4.69 3.45 -5.95
N VAL A 56 -3.84 2.71 -6.67
CA VAL A 56 -4.28 1.69 -7.65
C VAL A 56 -5.10 0.59 -6.97
N THR A 57 -4.66 0.11 -5.81
CA THR A 57 -5.39 -0.90 -5.03
C THR A 57 -6.75 -0.38 -4.57
N GLY A 58 -6.83 0.89 -4.16
CA GLY A 58 -8.09 1.55 -3.79
C GLY A 58 -9.09 1.62 -4.96
N VAL A 59 -8.62 1.94 -6.16
CA VAL A 59 -9.46 1.91 -7.37
C VAL A 59 -9.98 0.50 -7.66
N ILE A 60 -9.12 -0.51 -7.53
CA ILE A 60 -9.53 -1.92 -7.70
C ILE A 60 -10.58 -2.31 -6.66
N ALA A 61 -10.41 -1.89 -5.40
CA ALA A 61 -11.36 -2.12 -4.32
C ALA A 61 -12.71 -1.45 -4.59
N PHE A 62 -12.68 -0.23 -5.11
CA PHE A 62 -13.88 0.51 -5.49
C PHE A 62 -14.64 -0.19 -6.62
N ILE A 63 -13.94 -0.64 -7.67
CA ILE A 63 -14.54 -1.41 -8.76
C ILE A 63 -15.16 -2.72 -8.23
N ARG A 64 -14.48 -3.42 -7.30
CA ARG A 64 -15.04 -4.61 -6.63
C ARG A 64 -16.34 -4.30 -5.91
N SER A 65 -16.37 -3.23 -5.11
CA SER A 65 -17.57 -2.79 -4.37
C SER A 65 -18.80 -2.62 -5.27
N TYR A 66 -18.63 -2.00 -6.45
CA TYR A 66 -19.71 -1.84 -7.42
C TYR A 66 -20.17 -3.17 -8.03
N LEU A 67 -19.23 -4.06 -8.37
CA LEU A 67 -19.54 -5.34 -9.02
C LEU A 67 -20.11 -6.37 -8.04
N GLU A 68 -19.71 -6.31 -6.77
CA GLU A 68 -20.14 -7.23 -5.74
C GLU A 68 -21.55 -6.91 -5.22
N LYS A 69 -22.16 -5.78 -5.65
CA LYS A 69 -23.38 -5.19 -5.05
C LYS A 69 -23.19 -5.16 -3.55
N TRP A 70 -22.58 -4.09 -3.05
CA TRP A 70 -22.47 -3.79 -1.62
C TRP A 70 -23.79 -4.15 -0.90
N GLU A 71 -23.86 -5.34 -0.30
CA GLU A 71 -24.81 -5.65 0.76
C GLU A 71 -24.23 -4.94 1.97
N SER A 72 -24.79 -3.76 2.29
CA SER A 72 -24.65 -3.25 3.63
C SER A 72 -25.27 -4.32 4.51
N GLY A 73 -24.47 -5.00 5.31
CA GLY A 73 -24.99 -5.90 6.33
C GLY A 73 -25.89 -5.08 7.24
N ASP A 74 -27.21 -5.21 7.01
CA ASP A 74 -28.23 -5.01 8.04
C ASP A 74 -28.14 -6.16 9.05
#